data_AF-A0AAV0UG06-F1
#
_entry.id   AF-A0AAV0UG06-F1
#
_cell.length_a   1.000
_cell.length_b   1.000
_cell.length_c   1.000
_cell.angle_alpha   90.00
_cell.angle_beta   90.00
_cell.angle_gamma   90.00
#
_symmetry.space_group_name_H-M   'P 1'
#
loop_
_entity.id
_entity.type
_entity.pdbx_description
1 polymer ?
#
loop_
_entity_poly.entity_id
_entity_poly.type
_entity_poly.pdbx_seq_one_letter_code
_entity_poly.pdbx_strand_id
1 'polypeptide(L)'
;MFGGDSALPFSRHSDVLHGAVPTDPKELENLVAELKRRGNAAFQQNALEEAEVLYTRAITINESDPLHQQHIFFANRSAARCSMGKADQALEDAEACVALNATHAKGFFRKAQALVKLRRFKEALVALDNAKTLEPSNKSVMTLYTKVQELAKNQKEAPIMSAPKKVVTRMEVVPSSSSTTTPETTTSTAASSTVVDDDAEIAGHVRGYKTLADGRVTTFFNNELTEEAKQLIGDIAPKKVEDPNKVQIKSVNGGSAWNQGNTFEEKDMTAWAKNKLEKIVSGISAPLGTGEGVVTSLEVSNLEGDASIAVVRGAKRYIFDFAFTLACTLKQGDDLVTGDLKFLDLSSDCGGDYDVEAIVPSRYQSEGGKALHAALNSSSSPFRKALAAQLASFVQDYHTF
;
A
#
# COMPACT_ATOMS: atom_id res chain seq x y z
N MET A 1 -26.81 1.27 25.41
CA MET A 1 -26.49 0.14 24.52
C MET A 1 -26.15 0.69 23.15
N PHE A 2 -24.86 0.83 22.84
CA PHE A 2 -24.34 0.89 21.48
C PHE A 2 -23.03 0.11 21.50
N GLY A 3 -23.16 -1.21 21.62
CA GLY A 3 -22.11 -2.16 21.37
C GLY A 3 -22.24 -2.62 19.92
N GLY A 4 -21.20 -2.39 19.14
CA GLY A 4 -21.01 -2.98 17.84
C GLY A 4 -19.53 -3.27 17.72
N ASP A 5 -19.16 -4.54 17.87
CA ASP A 5 -17.84 -5.07 17.54
C ASP A 5 -17.51 -4.70 16.08
N SER A 6 -16.80 -3.59 15.90
CA SER A 6 -16.12 -3.26 14.64
C SER A 6 -14.64 -3.65 14.72
N ALA A 7 -14.34 -4.73 15.44
CA ALA A 7 -13.02 -5.33 15.39
C ALA A 7 -12.91 -6.07 14.06
N LEU A 8 -12.01 -5.62 13.19
CA LEU A 8 -11.66 -6.31 11.97
C LEU A 8 -11.31 -7.77 12.32
N PRO A 9 -12.05 -8.78 11.82
CA PRO A 9 -11.96 -10.17 12.30
C PRO A 9 -10.61 -10.84 12.00
N PHE A 10 -9.68 -10.15 11.34
CA PHE A 10 -8.31 -10.58 11.07
C PHE A 10 -7.32 -9.42 11.21
N SER A 11 -7.44 -8.59 12.25
CA SER A 11 -6.42 -7.58 12.52
C SER A 11 -5.11 -8.24 12.96
N ARG A 12 -3.98 -7.79 12.39
CA ARG A 12 -2.61 -8.17 12.80
C ARG A 12 -2.28 -7.88 14.27
N HIS A 13 -3.20 -7.20 14.97
CA HIS A 13 -3.10 -6.84 16.37
C HIS A 13 -4.07 -7.61 17.28
N SER A 14 -4.65 -8.71 16.79
CA SER A 14 -5.63 -9.52 17.52
C SER A 14 -5.15 -9.97 18.91
N ASP A 15 -3.86 -10.28 19.04
CA ASP A 15 -3.19 -10.64 20.29
C ASP A 15 -3.32 -9.56 21.38
N VAL A 16 -3.09 -8.29 21.04
CA VAL A 16 -3.15 -7.16 22.01
C VAL A 16 -4.56 -6.58 22.14
N LEU A 17 -5.43 -6.78 21.14
CA LEU A 17 -6.80 -6.27 21.16
C LEU A 17 -7.77 -7.21 21.89
N HIS A 18 -7.65 -8.52 21.67
CA HIS A 18 -8.56 -9.53 22.21
C HIS A 18 -7.94 -10.38 23.32
N GLY A 19 -6.64 -10.21 23.60
CA GLY A 19 -5.98 -10.86 24.72
C GLY A 19 -6.63 -10.50 26.07
N ALA A 20 -6.57 -11.45 27.00
CA ALA A 20 -6.94 -11.21 28.40
C ALA A 20 -6.06 -10.11 28.99
N VAL A 21 -6.65 -9.20 29.77
CA VAL A 21 -5.89 -8.16 30.46
C VAL A 21 -5.12 -8.82 31.60
N PRO A 22 -3.77 -8.77 31.61
CA PRO A 22 -2.98 -9.33 32.69
C PRO A 22 -3.31 -8.67 34.03
N THR A 23 -3.30 -9.45 35.11
CA THR A 23 -3.51 -8.93 36.47
C THR A 23 -2.20 -8.48 37.14
N ASP A 24 -1.05 -8.93 36.65
CA ASP A 24 0.25 -8.49 37.14
C ASP A 24 0.58 -7.07 36.65
N PRO A 25 0.92 -6.13 37.55
CA PRO A 25 1.19 -4.74 37.17
C PRO A 25 2.29 -4.57 36.13
N LYS A 26 3.32 -5.43 36.15
CA LYS A 26 4.44 -5.33 35.21
C LYS A 26 4.06 -5.83 33.82
N GLU A 27 3.32 -6.93 33.74
CA GLU A 27 2.74 -7.40 32.47
C GLU A 27 1.73 -6.41 31.90
N LEU A 28 0.96 -5.74 32.75
CA LEU A 28 0.04 -4.68 32.35
C LEU A 28 0.78 -3.49 31.72
N GLU A 29 1.86 -3.02 32.37
CA GLU A 29 2.70 -1.95 31.83
C GLU A 29 3.31 -2.33 30.48
N ASN A 30 3.77 -3.58 30.33
CA ASN A 30 4.30 -4.10 29.06
C ASN A 30 3.22 -4.12 27.97
N LEU A 31 1.99 -4.56 28.27
CA LEU A 31 0.89 -4.56 27.32
C LEU A 31 0.53 -3.13 26.86
N VAL A 32 0.45 -2.19 27.80
CA VAL A 32 0.17 -0.78 27.51
C VAL A 32 1.31 -0.14 26.68
N ALA A 33 2.56 -0.46 26.98
CA ALA A 33 3.72 -0.04 26.20
C ALA A 33 3.71 -0.63 24.78
N GLU A 34 3.30 -1.88 24.64
CA GLU A 34 3.20 -2.54 23.33
C GLU A 34 2.05 -1.97 22.48
N LEU A 35 0.88 -1.72 23.07
CA LEU A 35 -0.23 -1.02 22.42
C LEU A 35 0.20 0.39 21.95
N LYS A 36 0.98 1.11 22.76
CA LYS A 36 1.57 2.40 22.38
C LYS A 36 2.51 2.26 21.19
N ARG A 37 3.41 1.26 21.22
CA ARG A 37 4.41 1.02 20.16
C ARG A 37 3.72 0.70 18.84
N ARG A 38 2.79 -0.25 18.85
CA ARG A 38 2.01 -0.65 17.67
C ARG A 38 1.11 0.47 17.16
N GLY A 39 0.45 1.21 18.05
CA GLY A 39 -0.38 2.36 17.67
C GLY A 39 0.43 3.46 17.00
N ASN A 40 1.64 3.73 17.48
CA ASN A 40 2.54 4.70 16.86
C ASN A 40 3.03 4.21 15.48
N ALA A 41 3.36 2.92 15.35
CA ALA A 41 3.75 2.33 14.08
C ALA A 41 2.61 2.40 13.05
N ALA A 42 1.39 2.01 13.43
CA ALA A 42 0.20 2.12 12.58
C ALA A 42 -0.07 3.58 12.15
N PHE A 43 0.08 4.54 13.07
CA PHE A 43 -0.05 5.97 12.74
C PHE A 43 1.01 6.44 11.74
N GLN A 44 2.27 5.98 11.86
CA GLN A 44 3.35 6.30 10.92
C GLN A 44 3.13 5.67 9.53
N GLN A 45 2.55 4.47 9.48
CA GLN A 45 2.14 3.78 8.24
C GLN A 45 0.86 4.35 7.63
N ASN A 46 0.30 5.42 8.21
CA ASN A 46 -0.97 6.02 7.79
C ASN A 46 -2.19 5.08 7.89
N ALA A 47 -2.09 4.00 8.68
CA ALA A 47 -3.20 3.13 9.06
C ALA A 47 -3.93 3.72 10.28
N LEU A 48 -4.68 4.80 10.05
CA LEU A 48 -5.23 5.66 11.12
C LEU A 48 -6.33 4.98 11.94
N GLU A 49 -7.15 4.15 11.30
CA GLU A 49 -8.21 3.37 11.93
C GLU A 49 -7.63 2.30 12.88
N GLU A 50 -6.59 1.59 12.44
CA GLU A 50 -5.88 0.62 13.28
C GLU A 50 -5.26 1.31 14.50
N ALA A 51 -4.62 2.47 14.29
CA ALA A 51 -4.06 3.27 15.38
C ALA A 51 -5.13 3.73 16.38
N GLU A 52 -6.31 4.16 15.91
CA GLU A 52 -7.43 4.55 16.77
C GLU A 52 -7.90 3.40 17.66
N VAL A 53 -8.03 2.18 17.11
CA VAL A 53 -8.44 0.99 17.86
C VAL A 53 -7.40 0.63 18.93
N LEU A 54 -6.11 0.65 18.59
CA LEU A 54 -5.02 0.35 19.52
C LEU A 54 -4.94 1.35 20.68
N TYR A 55 -5.03 2.66 20.40
CA TYR A 55 -5.05 3.67 21.47
C TYR A 55 -6.30 3.57 22.32
N THR A 56 -7.45 3.23 21.72
CA THR A 56 -8.69 3.01 22.46
C THR A 56 -8.55 1.84 23.42
N ARG A 57 -7.94 0.73 22.99
CA ARG A 57 -7.66 -0.41 23.87
C ARG A 57 -6.74 0.01 25.03
N ALA A 58 -5.68 0.76 24.77
CA ALA A 58 -4.80 1.26 25.83
C ALA A 58 -5.54 2.15 26.84
N ILE A 59 -6.45 3.01 26.38
CA ILE A 59 -7.27 3.86 27.25
C ILE A 59 -8.21 3.00 28.12
N THR A 60 -8.88 2.00 27.55
CA THR A 60 -9.80 1.13 28.31
C THR A 60 -9.10 0.32 29.40
N ILE A 61 -7.85 -0.08 29.17
CA ILE A 61 -7.04 -0.79 30.16
C ILE A 61 -6.66 0.17 31.30
N ASN A 62 -6.19 1.38 30.96
CA ASN A 62 -5.83 2.40 31.94
C ASN A 62 -7.02 2.96 32.74
N GLU A 63 -8.26 2.86 32.25
CA GLU A 63 -9.45 3.23 33.04
C GLU A 63 -9.68 2.28 34.22
N SER A 64 -9.24 1.03 34.11
CA SER A 64 -9.36 0.03 35.19
C SER A 64 -8.23 0.13 36.22
N ASP A 65 -7.03 0.53 35.79
CA ASP A 65 -5.88 0.80 36.64
C ASP A 65 -5.12 2.04 36.12
N PRO A 66 -5.27 3.23 36.75
CA PRO A 66 -4.70 4.49 36.28
C PRO A 66 -3.17 4.53 36.30
N LEU A 67 -2.52 3.88 35.33
CA LEU A 67 -1.11 4.11 35.02
C LEU A 67 -0.90 5.61 34.66
N HIS A 68 0.21 6.19 35.12
CA HIS A 68 0.56 7.62 35.02
C HIS A 68 0.59 8.23 33.60
N GLN A 69 0.35 7.46 32.53
CA GLN A 69 0.55 7.86 31.14
C GLN A 69 -0.72 7.96 30.28
N GLN A 70 -1.92 7.89 30.88
CA GLN A 70 -3.18 7.88 30.13
C GLN A 70 -3.37 9.11 29.20
N HIS A 71 -2.94 10.28 29.65
CA HIS A 71 -2.97 11.52 28.85
C HIS A 71 -2.23 11.42 27.51
N ILE A 72 -1.20 10.56 27.41
CA ILE A 72 -0.44 10.35 26.16
C ILE A 72 -1.30 9.64 25.11
N PHE A 73 -2.09 8.65 25.51
CA PHE A 73 -2.95 7.90 24.60
C PHE A 73 -4.08 8.78 24.05
N PHE A 74 -4.68 9.63 24.88
CA PHE A 74 -5.64 10.63 24.42
C PHE A 74 -5.02 11.60 23.41
N ALA A 75 -3.80 12.09 23.65
CA ALA A 75 -3.10 12.96 22.69
C ALA A 75 -2.82 12.26 21.35
N ASN A 76 -2.42 10.99 21.38
CA ASN A 76 -2.12 10.22 20.18
C ASN A 76 -3.38 9.84 19.39
N ARG A 77 -4.46 9.43 20.08
CA ARG A 77 -5.76 9.16 19.45
C ARG A 77 -6.38 10.42 18.85
N SER A 78 -6.27 11.55 19.54
CA SER A 78 -6.67 12.87 18.99
C SER A 78 -5.95 13.18 17.68
N ALA A 79 -4.64 12.90 17.59
CA ALA A 79 -3.89 13.08 16.36
C ALA A 79 -4.41 12.19 15.23
N ALA A 80 -4.66 10.89 15.50
CA ALA A 80 -5.22 9.95 14.53
C ALA A 80 -6.59 10.42 14.01
N ARG A 81 -7.50 10.78 14.91
CA ARG A 81 -8.83 11.29 14.57
C ARG A 81 -8.80 12.59 13.78
N CYS A 82 -7.89 13.50 14.12
CA CYS A 82 -7.70 14.74 13.38
C CYS A 82 -7.21 14.49 11.94
N SER A 83 -6.32 13.51 11.75
CA SER A 83 -5.87 13.07 10.42
C SER A 83 -6.99 12.41 9.61
N MET A 84 -7.89 11.65 10.25
CA MET A 84 -9.09 11.06 9.63
C MET A 84 -10.20 12.08 9.32
N GLY A 85 -10.07 13.35 9.73
CA GLY A 85 -11.10 14.36 9.58
C GLY A 85 -12.23 14.30 10.63
N LYS A 86 -12.12 13.41 11.63
CA LYS A 86 -13.03 13.29 12.79
C LYS A 86 -12.71 14.36 13.84
N ALA A 87 -12.87 15.63 13.47
CA ALA A 87 -12.36 16.76 14.24
C ALA A 87 -13.05 16.97 15.60
N ASP A 88 -14.35 16.69 15.72
CA ASP A 88 -15.08 16.80 16.99
C ASP A 88 -14.57 15.78 18.02
N GLN A 89 -14.44 14.51 17.62
CA GLN A 89 -13.90 13.45 18.49
C GLN A 89 -12.42 13.69 18.83
N ALA A 90 -11.64 14.28 17.91
CA ALA A 90 -10.27 14.68 18.19
C ALA A 90 -10.19 15.79 19.25
N LEU A 91 -11.17 16.71 19.27
CA LEU A 91 -11.26 17.76 20.27
C LEU A 91 -11.57 17.17 21.65
N GLU A 92 -12.56 16.28 21.75
CA GLU A 92 -12.90 15.59 23.00
C GLU A 92 -11.69 14.87 23.61
N ASP A 93 -10.94 14.13 22.79
CA ASP A 93 -9.71 13.47 23.24
C ASP A 93 -8.63 14.46 23.70
N ALA A 94 -8.45 15.56 22.99
CA ALA A 94 -7.47 16.58 23.38
C ALA A 94 -7.87 17.29 24.68
N GLU A 95 -9.17 17.47 24.92
CA GLU A 95 -9.71 18.02 26.17
C GLU A 95 -9.51 17.06 27.34
N ALA A 96 -9.78 15.77 27.14
CA ALA A 96 -9.47 14.74 28.12
C ALA A 96 -7.96 14.69 28.44
N CYS A 97 -7.09 14.82 27.43
CA CYS A 97 -5.64 14.86 27.61
C CYS A 97 -5.20 16.01 28.53
N VAL A 98 -5.67 17.23 28.28
CA VAL A 98 -5.26 18.40 29.09
C VAL A 98 -5.91 18.41 30.47
N ALA A 99 -7.09 17.80 30.62
CA ALA A 99 -7.73 17.62 31.92
C ALA A 99 -6.93 16.64 32.81
N LEU A 100 -6.39 15.57 32.22
CA LEU A 100 -5.56 14.60 32.93
C LEU A 100 -4.15 15.14 33.24
N ASN A 101 -3.55 15.89 32.31
CA ASN A 101 -2.24 16.50 32.54
C ASN A 101 -2.14 17.90 31.91
N ALA A 102 -2.39 18.91 32.75
CA ALA A 102 -2.31 20.32 32.36
C ALA A 102 -0.88 20.82 32.08
N THR A 103 0.16 20.01 32.33
CA THR A 103 1.55 20.35 31.98
C THR A 103 1.99 19.81 30.63
N HIS A 104 1.15 19.00 29.98
CA HIS A 104 1.48 18.36 28.71
C HIS A 104 1.23 19.30 27.52
N ALA A 105 2.25 20.04 27.09
CA ALA A 105 2.17 21.01 25.99
C ALA A 105 1.63 20.41 24.67
N LYS A 106 1.96 19.15 24.36
CA LYS A 106 1.43 18.46 23.18
C LYS A 106 -0.09 18.30 23.22
N GLY A 107 -0.70 18.12 24.39
CA GLY A 107 -2.15 18.05 24.54
C GLY A 107 -2.85 19.33 24.08
N PHE A 108 -2.35 20.49 24.52
CA PHE A 108 -2.83 21.80 24.06
C PHE A 108 -2.60 22.02 22.57
N PHE A 109 -1.46 21.56 22.03
CA PHE A 109 -1.20 21.61 20.60
C PHE A 109 -2.21 20.75 19.80
N ARG A 110 -2.53 19.53 20.25
CA ARG A 110 -3.57 18.69 19.62
C ARG A 110 -4.95 19.35 19.69
N LYS A 111 -5.29 19.95 20.83
CA LYS A 111 -6.55 20.72 21.00
C LYS A 111 -6.66 21.83 19.97
N ALA A 112 -5.59 22.59 19.78
CA ALA A 112 -5.55 23.64 18.77
C ALA A 112 -5.71 23.08 17.34
N GLN A 113 -5.04 21.97 17.00
CA GLN A 113 -5.18 21.34 15.67
C GLN A 113 -6.63 20.93 15.39
N ALA A 114 -7.32 20.32 16.36
CA ALA A 114 -8.72 19.95 16.24
C ALA A 114 -9.63 21.19 16.07
N LEU A 115 -9.44 22.23 16.90
CA LEU A 115 -10.21 23.48 16.81
C LEU A 115 -10.02 24.21 15.47
N VAL A 116 -8.82 24.15 14.89
CA VAL A 116 -8.55 24.71 13.55
C VAL A 116 -9.33 23.98 12.48
N LYS A 117 -9.41 22.64 12.54
CA LYS A 117 -10.25 21.84 11.62
C LYS A 117 -11.73 22.18 11.77
N LEU A 118 -12.17 22.49 12.99
CA LEU A 118 -13.54 22.95 13.30
C LEU A 118 -13.78 24.44 13.03
N ARG A 119 -12.80 25.18 12.47
CA ARG A 119 -12.89 26.63 12.20
C ARG A 119 -13.13 27.50 13.44
N ARG A 120 -12.83 26.99 14.64
CA ARG A 120 -12.95 27.68 15.94
C ARG A 120 -11.64 28.38 16.31
N PHE A 121 -11.22 29.35 15.50
CA PHE A 121 -9.86 29.91 15.60
C PHE A 121 -9.58 30.68 16.89
N LYS A 122 -10.58 31.37 17.47
CA LYS A 122 -10.38 32.10 18.74
C LYS A 122 -9.96 31.18 19.88
N GLU A 123 -10.63 30.03 19.99
CA GLU A 123 -10.32 29.03 21.02
C GLU A 123 -9.01 28.30 20.72
N ALA A 124 -8.71 28.08 19.43
CA ALA A 124 -7.42 27.50 19.02
C ALA A 124 -6.23 28.39 19.44
N LEU A 125 -6.36 29.72 19.35
CA LEU A 125 -5.32 30.64 19.82
C LEU A 125 -5.09 30.54 21.33
N VAL A 126 -6.16 30.45 22.13
CA VAL A 126 -6.05 30.26 23.59
C VAL A 126 -5.32 28.95 23.91
N ALA A 127 -5.66 27.86 23.21
CA ALA A 127 -4.97 26.59 23.39
C ALA A 127 -3.48 26.68 23.01
N LEU A 128 -3.14 27.40 21.93
CA LEU A 128 -1.75 27.59 21.52
C LEU A 128 -0.97 28.53 22.45
N ASP A 129 -1.61 29.54 23.05
CA ASP A 129 -0.98 30.38 24.08
C ASP A 129 -0.61 29.56 25.32
N ASN A 130 -1.48 28.63 25.74
CA ASN A 130 -1.15 27.67 26.79
C ASN A 130 0.01 26.75 26.39
N ALA A 131 0.00 26.20 25.17
CA ALA A 131 1.09 25.36 24.66
C ALA A 131 2.42 26.13 24.59
N LYS A 132 2.38 27.40 24.19
CA LYS A 132 3.54 28.30 24.11
C LYS A 132 4.08 28.67 25.49
N THR A 133 3.22 28.84 26.48
CA THR A 133 3.63 29.10 27.86
C THR A 133 4.39 27.92 28.45
N LEU A 134 3.96 26.69 28.11
CA LEU A 134 4.62 25.45 28.54
C LEU A 134 5.90 25.15 27.76
N GLU A 135 5.90 25.33 26.43
CA GLU A 135 7.08 25.11 25.57
C GLU A 135 7.34 26.32 24.63
N PRO A 136 7.98 27.39 25.12
CA PRO A 136 8.21 28.60 24.32
C PRO A 136 9.14 28.39 23.11
N SER A 137 10.02 27.38 23.18
CA SER A 137 10.99 27.07 22.12
C SER A 137 10.43 26.18 21.00
N ASN A 138 9.18 25.73 21.09
CA ASN A 138 8.62 24.78 20.12
C ASN A 138 8.21 25.49 18.82
N LYS A 139 9.01 25.33 17.76
CA LYS A 139 8.78 25.95 16.45
C LYS A 139 7.44 25.56 15.84
N SER A 140 6.97 24.33 16.04
CA SER A 140 5.70 23.85 15.48
C SER A 140 4.49 24.57 16.08
N VAL A 141 4.54 24.86 17.39
CA VAL A 141 3.50 25.65 18.08
C VAL A 141 3.48 27.07 17.53
N MET A 142 4.64 27.70 17.38
CA MET A 142 4.76 29.07 16.85
C MET A 142 4.27 29.18 15.40
N THR A 143 4.66 28.24 14.53
CA THR A 143 4.18 28.21 13.13
C THR A 143 2.68 28.05 13.06
N LEU A 144 2.10 27.15 13.86
CA LEU A 144 0.65 26.98 13.92
C LEU A 144 -0.03 28.23 14.47
N TYR A 145 0.54 28.88 15.49
CA TYR A 145 0.02 30.12 16.06
C TYR A 145 -0.11 31.23 15.02
N THR A 146 0.96 31.52 14.28
CA THR A 146 0.94 32.53 13.22
C THR A 146 -0.10 32.20 12.14
N LYS A 147 -0.16 30.93 11.73
CA LYS A 147 -1.15 30.47 10.74
C LYS A 147 -2.59 30.65 11.24
N VAL A 148 -2.87 30.32 12.50
CA VAL A 148 -4.20 30.47 13.09
C VAL A 148 -4.56 31.95 13.27
N GLN A 149 -3.60 32.81 13.63
CA GLN A 149 -3.82 34.25 13.68
C GLN A 149 -4.23 34.82 12.32
N GLU A 150 -3.54 34.42 11.25
CA GLU A 150 -3.89 34.82 9.89
C GLU A 150 -5.28 34.31 9.48
N LEU A 151 -5.57 33.03 9.74
CA LEU A 151 -6.90 32.45 9.50
C LEU A 151 -8.00 33.16 10.29
N ALA A 152 -7.73 33.57 11.53
CA ALA A 152 -8.67 34.31 12.38
C ALA A 152 -8.91 35.75 11.88
N LYS A 153 -7.89 36.40 11.30
CA LYS A 153 -8.04 37.72 10.66
C LYS A 153 -8.87 37.60 9.38
N ASN A 154 -8.53 36.65 8.52
CA ASN A 154 -9.27 36.41 7.28
C ASN A 154 -10.74 36.02 7.53
N GLN A 155 -11.03 35.30 8.64
CA GLN A 155 -12.40 34.99 9.04
C GLN A 155 -13.19 36.23 9.54
N LYS A 156 -12.51 37.26 10.07
CA LYS A 156 -13.12 38.54 10.46
C LYS A 156 -13.31 39.49 9.28
N GLU A 157 -12.44 39.40 8.27
CA GLU A 157 -12.49 40.23 7.05
C GLU A 157 -13.44 39.68 5.98
N ALA A 158 -13.86 38.42 6.09
CA ALA A 158 -14.99 37.90 5.32
C ALA A 158 -16.26 38.71 5.68
N PRO A 159 -16.90 39.42 4.73
CA PRO A 159 -18.06 40.23 5.03
C PRO A 159 -19.18 39.35 5.61
N ILE A 160 -19.86 39.89 6.62
CA ILE A 160 -21.09 39.34 7.19
C ILE A 160 -22.14 39.32 6.07
N MET A 161 -22.15 38.28 5.26
CA MET A 161 -23.28 37.95 4.42
C MET A 161 -24.36 37.41 5.36
N SER A 162 -25.36 38.27 5.59
CA SER A 162 -26.56 38.00 6.38
C SER A 162 -27.13 36.60 6.12
N ALA A 163 -27.28 35.82 7.18
CA ALA A 163 -28.00 34.55 7.14
C ALA A 163 -29.42 34.77 6.56
N PRO A 164 -29.86 34.01 5.54
CA PRO A 164 -31.25 34.01 5.16
C PRO A 164 -32.05 33.32 6.29
N LYS A 165 -33.06 34.04 6.78
CA LYS A 165 -34.00 33.58 7.80
C LYS A 165 -34.63 32.25 7.37
N LYS A 166 -34.66 31.27 8.27
CA LYS A 166 -35.45 30.03 8.15
C LYS A 166 -36.90 30.38 7.81
N VAL A 167 -37.34 30.03 6.60
CA VAL A 167 -38.75 29.85 6.29
C VAL A 167 -39.05 28.37 6.45
N VAL A 168 -39.88 28.09 7.45
CA VAL A 168 -40.47 26.78 7.71
C VAL A 168 -41.59 26.57 6.71
N THR A 169 -41.50 25.55 5.87
CA THR A 169 -42.69 24.95 5.27
C THR A 169 -42.64 23.44 5.45
N ARG A 170 -43.61 22.98 6.23
CA ARG A 170 -43.96 21.60 6.57
C ARG A 170 -45.04 21.14 5.58
N MET A 171 -44.99 19.86 5.22
CA MET A 171 -46.03 18.94 4.67
C MET A 171 -45.39 18.13 3.53
N GLU A 172 -45.64 16.84 3.31
CA GLU A 172 -46.23 15.73 4.04
C GLU A 172 -45.93 14.50 3.14
N VAL A 173 -45.75 13.33 3.74
CA VAL A 173 -45.59 12.01 3.08
C VAL A 173 -47.02 11.55 2.69
N VAL A 174 -47.39 10.84 1.61
CA VAL A 174 -47.14 9.44 1.15
C VAL A 174 -47.92 9.20 -0.21
N PRO A 175 -48.09 7.98 -0.81
CA PRO A 175 -47.47 7.50 -2.07
C PRO A 175 -48.47 7.01 -3.19
N SER A 176 -48.01 6.10 -4.10
CA SER A 176 -48.77 5.24 -5.06
C SER A 176 -48.93 5.83 -6.47
N SER A 177 -48.90 5.15 -7.63
CA SER A 177 -48.76 3.74 -8.08
C SER A 177 -48.56 3.72 -9.62
N SER A 178 -48.09 2.57 -10.11
CA SER A 178 -48.06 2.03 -11.48
C SER A 178 -49.21 2.39 -12.46
N SER A 179 -48.90 2.49 -13.76
CA SER A 179 -49.42 1.57 -14.80
C SER A 179 -48.90 1.85 -16.23
N THR A 180 -48.81 0.75 -16.97
CA THR A 180 -48.45 0.49 -18.36
C THR A 180 -49.52 0.95 -19.36
N THR A 181 -49.15 1.36 -20.59
CA THR A 181 -49.71 0.87 -21.89
C THR A 181 -49.11 1.58 -23.12
N THR A 182 -48.52 0.79 -24.02
CA THR A 182 -48.62 0.88 -25.50
C THR A 182 -49.96 0.21 -25.93
N PRO A 183 -50.44 0.17 -27.21
CA PRO A 183 -49.71 0.21 -28.50
C PRO A 183 -50.43 0.90 -29.68
N GLU A 184 -49.79 0.96 -30.87
CA GLU A 184 -50.37 0.48 -32.14
C GLU A 184 -49.37 0.46 -33.31
N THR A 185 -49.73 -0.34 -34.30
CA THR A 185 -48.95 -1.05 -35.32
C THR A 185 -49.53 -0.72 -36.71
N THR A 186 -48.75 -0.83 -37.78
CA THR A 186 -49.18 -1.35 -39.12
C THR A 186 -47.91 -1.54 -40.00
N THR A 187 -47.47 -2.73 -40.45
CA THR A 187 -47.97 -3.72 -41.46
C THR A 187 -48.06 -3.14 -42.89
N SER A 188 -47.64 -3.75 -44.01
CA SER A 188 -47.24 -5.14 -44.34
C SER A 188 -46.76 -5.32 -45.82
N THR A 189 -46.05 -6.45 -46.06
CA THR A 189 -46.15 -7.46 -47.19
C THR A 189 -45.81 -7.17 -48.67
N ALA A 190 -44.78 -7.89 -49.17
CA ALA A 190 -44.69 -8.99 -50.21
C ALA A 190 -45.77 -9.11 -51.34
N ALA A 191 -45.58 -9.67 -52.56
CA ALA A 191 -44.62 -10.62 -53.16
C ALA A 191 -44.76 -10.74 -54.72
N SER A 192 -43.84 -11.53 -55.36
CA SER A 192 -43.96 -12.34 -56.62
C SER A 192 -43.92 -11.63 -57.99
N SER A 193 -43.42 -12.15 -59.13
CA SER A 193 -42.67 -13.36 -59.60
C SER A 193 -42.27 -13.12 -61.07
N THR A 194 -41.20 -13.75 -61.61
CA THR A 194 -41.15 -14.47 -62.92
C THR A 194 -39.72 -14.91 -63.27
N VAL A 195 -39.64 -16.06 -63.95
CA VAL A 195 -38.47 -16.89 -64.28
C VAL A 195 -38.04 -16.63 -65.72
N VAL A 196 -36.73 -16.71 -66.00
CA VAL A 196 -36.18 -17.11 -67.32
C VAL A 196 -34.92 -17.94 -67.09
N ASP A 197 -34.96 -19.18 -67.57
CA ASP A 197 -33.85 -20.13 -67.73
C ASP A 197 -32.99 -19.74 -68.94
N ASP A 198 -31.67 -19.98 -68.87
CA ASP A 198 -30.91 -20.50 -70.01
C ASP A 198 -29.57 -21.10 -69.51
N ASP A 199 -29.36 -22.36 -69.90
CA ASP A 199 -28.21 -23.23 -69.65
C ASP A 199 -26.91 -22.72 -70.29
N ALA A 200 -25.78 -22.79 -69.55
CA ALA A 200 -24.50 -23.34 -70.04
C ALA A 200 -23.38 -23.28 -68.97
N GLU A 201 -22.81 -24.45 -68.67
CA GLU A 201 -21.45 -24.68 -68.15
C GLU A 201 -21.06 -24.08 -66.78
N ILE A 202 -21.57 -24.69 -65.71
CA ILE A 202 -20.89 -24.67 -64.40
C ILE A 202 -19.81 -25.74 -64.41
N ALA A 203 -18.64 -25.40 -64.94
CA ALA A 203 -17.41 -26.15 -64.70
C ALA A 203 -16.30 -25.20 -64.23
N GLY A 204 -16.18 -25.08 -62.90
CA GLY A 204 -14.86 -24.89 -62.28
C GLY A 204 -14.43 -23.48 -61.87
N HIS A 205 -15.25 -22.68 -61.21
CA HIS A 205 -14.74 -21.51 -60.47
C HIS A 205 -15.25 -21.49 -59.03
N VAL A 206 -14.38 -21.94 -58.13
CA VAL A 206 -14.56 -21.91 -56.69
C VAL A 206 -14.68 -20.45 -56.23
N ARG A 207 -15.82 -20.18 -55.63
CA ARG A 207 -16.30 -18.93 -55.03
C ARG A 207 -15.24 -18.29 -54.13
N GLY A 208 -14.76 -17.08 -54.48
CA GLY A 208 -14.06 -16.20 -53.53
C GLY A 208 -12.82 -15.48 -54.05
N TYR A 209 -12.17 -15.96 -55.11
CA TYR A 209 -10.91 -15.37 -55.58
C TYR A 209 -10.87 -15.18 -57.11
N LYS A 210 -10.31 -14.05 -57.55
CA LYS A 210 -10.05 -13.66 -58.94
C LYS A 210 -8.54 -13.49 -59.15
N THR A 211 -8.04 -14.01 -60.26
CA THR A 211 -6.64 -13.81 -60.68
C THR A 211 -6.50 -12.48 -61.41
N LEU A 212 -5.59 -11.64 -60.95
CA LEU A 212 -5.18 -10.37 -61.55
C LEU A 212 -4.37 -10.61 -62.84
N ALA A 213 -4.25 -9.58 -63.68
CA ALA A 213 -3.46 -9.63 -64.92
C ALA A 213 -1.95 -9.89 -64.69
N ASP A 214 -1.47 -9.67 -63.46
CA ASP A 214 -0.10 -9.97 -63.00
C ASP A 214 0.08 -11.42 -62.48
N GLY A 215 -0.97 -12.25 -62.56
CA GLY A 215 -0.97 -13.65 -62.13
C GLY A 215 -1.25 -13.87 -60.64
N ARG A 216 -1.50 -12.82 -59.85
CA ARG A 216 -1.80 -12.95 -58.41
C ARG A 216 -3.28 -13.22 -58.17
N VAL A 217 -3.59 -14.12 -57.23
CA VAL A 217 -4.96 -14.48 -56.86
C VAL A 217 -5.42 -13.64 -55.68
N THR A 218 -6.51 -12.88 -55.81
CA THR A 218 -7.03 -11.96 -54.79
C THR A 218 -8.54 -12.12 -54.59
N THR A 219 -9.09 -11.63 -53.48
CA THR A 219 -10.54 -11.72 -53.24
C THR A 219 -11.35 -10.83 -54.19
N PHE A 220 -12.59 -11.19 -54.51
CA PHE A 220 -13.46 -10.41 -55.44
C PHE A 220 -13.72 -8.94 -55.04
N PHE A 221 -13.45 -8.55 -53.79
CA PHE A 221 -13.59 -7.17 -53.31
C PHE A 221 -12.34 -6.30 -53.49
N ASN A 222 -11.35 -6.77 -54.25
CA ASN A 222 -10.15 -6.01 -54.50
C ASN A 222 -10.42 -4.93 -55.56
N ASN A 223 -10.37 -3.65 -55.16
CA ASN A 223 -10.53 -2.53 -56.07
C ASN A 223 -9.17 -2.19 -56.69
N GLU A 224 -8.98 -2.55 -57.96
CA GLU A 224 -7.79 -2.17 -58.72
C GLU A 224 -7.85 -0.66 -59.00
N LEU A 225 -6.97 0.12 -58.36
CA LEU A 225 -6.88 1.55 -58.65
C LEU A 225 -6.45 1.75 -60.10
N THR A 226 -7.20 2.57 -60.84
CA THR A 226 -6.84 2.97 -62.20
C THR A 226 -5.51 3.72 -62.19
N GLU A 227 -4.78 3.69 -63.31
CA GLU A 227 -3.50 4.39 -63.44
C GLU A 227 -3.65 5.91 -63.19
N GLU A 228 -4.80 6.48 -63.55
CA GLU A 228 -5.17 7.86 -63.22
C GLU A 228 -5.33 8.08 -61.70
N ALA A 229 -5.98 7.14 -60.99
CA ALA A 229 -6.12 7.20 -59.53
C ALA A 229 -4.77 7.03 -58.83
N LYS A 230 -3.90 6.14 -59.32
CA LYS A 230 -2.52 5.99 -58.82
C LYS A 230 -1.70 7.27 -59.01
N GLN A 231 -1.86 7.96 -60.14
CA GLN A 231 -1.20 9.23 -60.41
C GLN A 231 -1.72 10.37 -59.51
N LEU A 232 -3.04 10.42 -59.25
CA LEU A 232 -3.65 11.40 -58.35
C LEU A 232 -3.25 11.21 -56.88
N ILE A 233 -3.09 9.96 -56.44
CA ILE A 233 -2.65 9.63 -55.08
C ILE A 233 -1.17 9.99 -54.88
N GLY A 234 -0.36 9.84 -55.92
CA GLY A 234 1.07 10.15 -55.87
C GLY A 234 1.83 9.35 -54.81
N ASP A 235 2.98 9.87 -54.38
CA ASP A 235 3.79 9.27 -53.31
C ASP A 235 3.38 9.83 -51.94
N ILE A 236 2.29 9.28 -51.40
CA ILE A 236 1.84 9.50 -50.02
C ILE A 236 2.63 8.69 -49.00
N ALA A 237 3.67 7.97 -49.40
CA ALA A 237 4.53 7.29 -48.44
C ALA A 237 5.12 8.33 -47.48
N PRO A 238 4.95 8.16 -46.16
CA PRO A 238 5.47 9.11 -45.19
C PRO A 238 6.98 9.24 -45.37
N LYS A 239 7.41 10.41 -45.84
CA LYS A 239 8.83 10.69 -46.06
C LYS A 239 9.50 10.84 -44.70
N LYS A 240 10.57 10.09 -44.49
CA LYS A 240 11.39 10.19 -43.27
C LYS A 240 11.90 11.62 -43.14
N VAL A 241 11.49 12.30 -42.06
CA VAL A 241 12.01 13.63 -41.72
C VAL A 241 13.43 13.47 -41.19
N GLU A 242 14.41 13.97 -41.93
CA GLU A 242 15.80 14.04 -41.50
C GLU A 242 15.94 15.27 -40.59
N ASP A 243 15.75 15.07 -39.28
CA ASP A 243 15.90 16.14 -38.30
C ASP A 243 17.39 16.28 -37.91
N PRO A 244 18.07 17.39 -38.22
CA PRO A 244 19.49 17.59 -37.89
C PRO A 244 19.75 17.66 -36.38
N ASN A 245 18.71 17.82 -35.56
CA ASN A 245 18.75 17.79 -34.10
C ASN A 245 18.35 16.42 -33.51
N LYS A 246 18.38 15.33 -34.29
CA LYS A 246 18.02 14.00 -33.81
C LYS A 246 18.87 13.62 -32.59
N VAL A 247 18.28 13.74 -31.41
CA VAL A 247 18.87 13.33 -30.15
C VAL A 247 19.19 11.84 -30.27
N GLN A 248 20.48 11.51 -30.35
CA GLN A 248 20.92 10.13 -30.24
C GLN A 248 20.64 9.67 -28.81
N ILE A 249 19.47 9.05 -28.60
CA ILE A 249 19.13 8.44 -27.32
C ILE A 249 20.07 7.24 -27.18
N LYS A 250 21.06 7.36 -26.30
CA LYS A 250 22.01 6.29 -26.00
C LYS A 250 21.22 5.06 -25.55
N SER A 251 21.35 3.97 -26.30
CA SER A 251 20.85 2.67 -25.87
C SER A 251 21.44 2.34 -24.49
N VAL A 252 20.58 2.02 -23.53
CA VAL A 252 21.02 1.56 -22.22
C VAL A 252 21.37 0.08 -22.35
N ASN A 253 22.55 -0.30 -21.87
CA ASN A 253 23.02 -1.67 -21.98
C ASN A 253 22.06 -2.63 -21.23
N GLY A 254 21.40 -3.53 -21.96
CA GLY A 254 20.36 -4.42 -21.45
C GLY A 254 18.91 -4.06 -21.82
N GLY A 255 18.67 -2.91 -22.47
CA GLY A 255 17.38 -2.57 -23.07
C GLY A 255 17.30 -2.99 -24.54
N SER A 256 16.12 -3.37 -24.99
CA SER A 256 15.82 -3.74 -26.38
C SER A 256 16.05 -2.56 -27.31
N ALA A 257 16.81 -2.79 -28.38
CA ALA A 257 17.18 -1.77 -29.39
C ALA A 257 15.96 -1.12 -30.08
N TRP A 258 14.78 -1.73 -29.99
CA TRP A 258 13.51 -1.25 -30.53
C TRP A 258 12.83 -0.16 -29.70
N ASN A 259 13.20 0.02 -28.42
CA ASN A 259 12.57 1.00 -27.52
C ASN A 259 13.34 2.32 -27.43
N GLN A 260 13.65 2.93 -28.58
CA GLN A 260 14.25 4.29 -28.62
C GLN A 260 13.33 5.39 -28.06
N GLY A 261 12.05 5.09 -27.82
CA GLY A 261 11.01 6.04 -27.40
C GLY A 261 10.88 6.29 -25.89
N ASN A 262 11.76 5.73 -25.04
CA ASN A 262 11.71 5.96 -23.59
C ASN A 262 10.43 5.42 -22.89
N THR A 263 9.73 4.46 -23.51
CA THR A 263 8.35 4.10 -23.14
C THR A 263 8.24 3.29 -21.84
N PHE A 264 8.80 2.08 -21.78
CA PHE A 264 8.90 1.18 -20.62
C PHE A 264 9.36 -0.19 -21.15
N GLU A 265 10.29 -0.87 -20.48
CA GLU A 265 10.65 -2.26 -20.78
C GLU A 265 10.82 -3.02 -19.47
N GLU A 266 10.25 -4.22 -19.38
CA GLU A 266 10.32 -5.05 -18.19
C GLU A 266 10.82 -6.43 -18.55
N LYS A 267 11.80 -6.91 -17.79
CA LYS A 267 12.36 -8.25 -17.91
C LYS A 267 12.05 -9.05 -16.65
N ASP A 268 11.26 -10.10 -16.80
CA ASP A 268 11.03 -11.06 -15.73
C ASP A 268 12.34 -11.80 -15.38
N MET A 269 12.65 -11.82 -14.09
CA MET A 269 13.81 -12.45 -13.48
C MET A 269 13.43 -13.39 -12.33
N THR A 270 12.13 -13.67 -12.16
CA THR A 270 11.58 -14.44 -11.03
C THR A 270 12.24 -15.81 -10.89
N ALA A 271 12.38 -16.57 -11.98
CA ALA A 271 12.96 -17.91 -11.95
C ALA A 271 14.45 -17.89 -11.53
N TRP A 272 15.22 -16.91 -12.02
CA TRP A 272 16.61 -16.74 -11.62
C TRP A 272 16.71 -16.37 -10.14
N ALA A 273 15.89 -15.41 -9.71
CA ALA A 273 15.91 -14.88 -8.35
C ALA A 273 15.56 -15.97 -7.33
N LYS A 274 14.51 -16.76 -7.57
CA LYS A 274 14.12 -17.88 -6.70
C LYS A 274 15.23 -18.92 -6.56
N ASN A 275 15.80 -19.36 -7.69
CA ASN A 275 16.88 -20.37 -7.68
C ASN A 275 18.14 -19.87 -6.96
N LYS A 276 18.48 -18.59 -7.15
CA LYS A 276 19.63 -17.98 -6.47
C LYS A 276 19.37 -17.84 -4.98
N LEU A 277 18.19 -17.38 -4.58
CA LEU A 277 17.78 -17.21 -3.18
C LEU A 277 17.88 -18.54 -2.43
N GLU A 278 17.31 -19.63 -2.95
CA GLU A 278 17.40 -20.96 -2.34
C GLU A 278 18.85 -21.40 -2.09
N LYS A 279 19.75 -21.14 -3.03
CA LYS A 279 21.17 -21.50 -2.92
C LYS A 279 21.94 -20.65 -1.92
N ILE A 280 21.64 -19.37 -1.79
CA ILE A 280 22.40 -18.46 -0.92
C ILE A 280 21.96 -18.56 0.54
N VAL A 281 20.68 -18.86 0.81
CA VAL A 281 20.14 -18.92 2.17
C VAL A 281 20.21 -20.31 2.80
N SER A 282 20.41 -21.36 2.00
CA SER A 282 20.61 -22.74 2.51
C SER A 282 22.06 -22.97 2.93
N GLY A 283 22.26 -23.73 4.01
CA GLY A 283 23.59 -24.13 4.48
C GLY A 283 24.41 -23.04 5.18
N ILE A 284 23.80 -21.91 5.55
CA ILE A 284 24.47 -20.87 6.33
C ILE A 284 24.64 -21.37 7.76
N SER A 285 25.87 -21.36 8.26
CA SER A 285 26.19 -21.78 9.62
C SER A 285 26.91 -20.68 10.38
N ALA A 286 26.48 -20.40 11.61
CA ALA A 286 27.06 -19.36 12.45
C ALA A 286 26.95 -19.72 13.93
N PRO A 287 27.89 -19.26 14.77
CA PRO A 287 27.82 -19.48 16.21
C PRO A 287 26.63 -18.75 16.84
N LEU A 288 26.10 -19.30 17.94
CA LEU A 288 24.97 -18.74 18.70
C LEU A 288 25.28 -17.36 19.31
N GLY A 289 26.56 -17.08 19.60
CA GLY A 289 27.05 -15.80 20.13
C GLY A 289 26.93 -15.62 21.65
N THR A 290 25.91 -16.21 22.28
CA THR A 290 25.69 -16.15 23.75
C THR A 290 25.83 -17.51 24.43
N GLY A 291 26.82 -18.31 24.02
CA GLY A 291 27.09 -19.64 24.56
C GLY A 291 27.76 -20.58 23.55
N GLU A 292 27.90 -21.85 23.91
CA GLU A 292 28.32 -22.91 22.98
C GLU A 292 27.12 -23.36 22.13
N GLY A 293 27.26 -23.34 20.80
CA GLY A 293 26.22 -23.79 19.89
C GLY A 293 26.32 -23.17 18.51
N VAL A 294 25.85 -23.90 17.50
CA VAL A 294 25.91 -23.48 16.09
C VAL A 294 24.51 -23.52 15.49
N VAL A 295 24.07 -22.38 14.95
CA VAL A 295 22.83 -22.23 14.20
C VAL A 295 23.11 -22.47 12.73
N THR A 296 22.34 -23.35 12.09
CA THR A 296 22.48 -23.71 10.67
C THR A 296 21.15 -23.63 9.95
N SER A 297 21.10 -22.97 8.79
CA SER A 297 19.95 -23.01 7.88
C SER A 297 20.00 -24.24 6.98
N LEU A 298 18.83 -24.83 6.70
CA LEU A 298 18.70 -26.07 5.96
C LEU A 298 18.08 -25.83 4.59
N GLU A 299 16.76 -25.69 4.54
CA GLU A 299 15.98 -25.61 3.31
C GLU A 299 14.99 -24.46 3.34
N VAL A 300 14.63 -24.01 2.14
CA VAL A 300 13.60 -23.01 1.91
C VAL A 300 12.31 -23.73 1.53
N SER A 301 11.20 -23.29 2.11
CA SER A 301 9.86 -23.74 1.78
C SER A 301 8.94 -22.54 1.53
N ASN A 302 7.84 -22.76 0.80
CA ASN A 302 6.82 -21.75 0.49
C ASN A 302 7.40 -20.48 -0.16
N LEU A 303 8.31 -20.62 -1.14
CA LEU A 303 8.92 -19.47 -1.82
C LEU A 303 7.98 -18.86 -2.88
N GLU A 304 7.29 -17.81 -2.46
CA GLU A 304 6.33 -17.04 -3.24
C GLU A 304 6.87 -15.65 -3.56
N GLY A 305 6.29 -15.02 -4.59
CA GLY A 305 6.72 -13.70 -5.07
C GLY A 305 7.36 -13.70 -6.46
N ASP A 306 7.79 -12.51 -6.88
CA ASP A 306 8.25 -12.17 -8.22
C ASP A 306 9.43 -11.20 -8.22
N ALA A 307 10.16 -11.18 -9.34
CA ALA A 307 11.26 -10.25 -9.54
C ALA A 307 11.33 -9.81 -11.00
N SER A 308 11.45 -8.51 -11.24
CA SER A 308 11.58 -7.94 -12.57
C SER A 308 12.54 -6.75 -12.62
N ILE A 309 13.17 -6.57 -13.78
CA ILE A 309 14.03 -5.42 -14.05
C ILE A 309 13.29 -4.53 -15.03
N ALA A 310 12.87 -3.36 -14.56
CA ALA A 310 12.16 -2.37 -15.35
C ALA A 310 13.09 -1.23 -15.79
N VAL A 311 13.17 -0.95 -17.09
CA VAL A 311 13.89 0.19 -17.66
C VAL A 311 12.89 1.31 -17.92
N VAL A 312 12.94 2.35 -17.10
CA VAL A 312 12.04 3.51 -17.18
C VAL A 312 12.88 4.75 -17.48
N ARG A 313 12.62 5.38 -18.64
CA ARG A 313 13.31 6.60 -19.07
C ARG A 313 14.85 6.50 -19.06
N GLY A 314 15.38 5.32 -19.39
CA GLY A 314 16.81 5.03 -19.40
C GLY A 314 17.43 4.70 -18.03
N ALA A 315 16.64 4.60 -16.96
CA ALA A 315 17.09 4.13 -15.66
C ALA A 315 16.55 2.71 -15.38
N LYS A 316 17.43 1.80 -14.94
CA LYS A 316 17.03 0.46 -14.47
C LYS A 316 16.46 0.55 -13.06
N ARG A 317 15.36 -0.16 -12.82
CA ARG A 317 14.74 -0.39 -11.52
C ARG A 317 14.71 -1.89 -11.28
N TYR A 318 15.30 -2.31 -10.18
CA TYR A 318 15.41 -3.70 -9.77
C TYR A 318 14.31 -3.94 -8.76
N ILE A 319 13.22 -4.57 -9.20
CA ILE A 319 12.02 -4.77 -8.40
C ILE A 319 11.98 -6.24 -8.04
N PHE A 320 11.84 -6.54 -6.76
CA PHE A 320 11.56 -7.88 -6.30
C PHE A 320 10.76 -7.82 -5.01
N ASP A 321 9.94 -8.83 -4.80
CA ASP A 321 9.18 -9.05 -3.58
C ASP A 321 9.05 -10.57 -3.40
N PHE A 322 9.57 -11.07 -2.28
CA PHE A 322 9.53 -12.49 -1.95
C PHE A 322 9.09 -12.74 -0.51
N ALA A 323 8.31 -13.80 -0.34
CA ALA A 323 7.98 -14.37 0.97
C ALA A 323 8.36 -15.85 0.97
N PHE A 324 8.99 -16.32 2.06
CA PHE A 324 9.40 -17.72 2.19
C PHE A 324 9.69 -18.10 3.64
N THR A 325 9.76 -19.41 3.90
CA THR A 325 10.12 -19.95 5.21
C THR A 325 11.46 -20.66 5.14
N LEU A 326 12.39 -20.31 6.03
CA LEU A 326 13.72 -20.89 6.13
C LEU A 326 13.82 -21.80 7.35
N ALA A 327 13.96 -23.10 7.14
CA ALA A 327 14.18 -24.05 8.23
C ALA A 327 15.58 -23.87 8.83
N CYS A 328 15.64 -23.79 10.16
CA CYS A 328 16.86 -23.53 10.93
C CYS A 328 17.01 -24.56 12.07
N THR A 329 18.25 -24.87 12.41
CA THR A 329 18.57 -25.77 13.53
C THR A 329 19.66 -25.18 14.40
N LEU A 330 19.58 -25.41 15.71
CA LEU A 330 20.64 -25.14 16.67
C LEU A 330 21.17 -26.48 17.19
N LYS A 331 22.47 -26.70 17.03
CA LYS A 331 23.18 -27.81 17.65
C LYS A 331 24.01 -27.29 18.83
N GLN A 332 23.76 -27.83 20.03
CA GLN A 332 24.47 -27.48 21.26
C GLN A 332 24.84 -28.78 21.99
N GLY A 333 26.10 -29.22 21.86
CA GLY A 333 26.52 -30.54 22.30
C GLY A 333 25.79 -31.65 21.51
N ASP A 334 25.05 -32.50 22.22
CA ASP A 334 24.22 -33.58 21.66
C ASP A 334 22.76 -33.15 21.40
N ASP A 335 22.35 -31.98 21.91
CA ASP A 335 20.99 -31.48 21.74
C ASP A 335 20.84 -30.77 20.38
N LEU A 336 19.80 -31.19 19.64
CA LEU A 336 19.41 -30.59 18.36
C LEU A 336 18.02 -29.96 18.51
N VAL A 337 17.95 -28.65 18.27
CA VAL A 337 16.70 -27.89 18.33
C VAL A 337 16.38 -27.34 16.95
N THR A 338 15.11 -27.41 16.55
CA THR A 338 14.63 -26.95 15.24
C THR A 338 13.73 -25.72 15.38
N GLY A 339 13.68 -24.90 14.33
CA GLY A 339 12.79 -23.74 14.24
C GLY A 339 12.79 -23.14 12.85
N ASP A 340 11.79 -22.32 12.56
CA ASP A 340 11.58 -21.71 11.26
C ASP A 340 11.75 -20.20 11.33
N LEU A 341 12.35 -19.63 10.30
CA LEU A 341 12.45 -18.19 10.10
C LEU A 341 11.63 -17.80 8.86
N LYS A 342 10.48 -17.17 9.08
CA LYS A 342 9.60 -16.70 8.01
C LYS A 342 10.01 -15.32 7.57
N PHE A 343 10.26 -15.14 6.28
CA PHE A 343 10.39 -13.85 5.63
C PHE A 343 9.02 -13.45 5.11
N LEU A 344 8.46 -12.40 5.70
CA LEU A 344 7.13 -11.89 5.34
C LEU A 344 7.20 -10.91 4.17
N ASP A 345 8.28 -10.12 4.12
CA ASP A 345 8.58 -9.17 3.05
C ASP A 345 10.10 -9.11 2.84
N LEU A 346 10.56 -9.67 1.71
CA LEU A 346 11.90 -9.50 1.19
C LEU A 346 11.82 -8.71 -0.13
N SER A 347 11.67 -7.39 -0.02
CA SER A 347 11.58 -6.52 -1.20
C SER A 347 12.79 -5.60 -1.41
N SER A 348 12.86 -5.01 -2.61
CA SER A 348 13.89 -4.02 -2.98
C SER A 348 13.86 -2.74 -2.14
N ASP A 349 12.72 -2.46 -1.50
CA ASP A 349 12.46 -1.18 -0.81
C ASP A 349 12.77 -1.24 0.70
N CYS A 350 12.93 -2.44 1.28
CA CYS A 350 13.18 -2.64 2.72
C CYS A 350 14.57 -2.20 3.19
N GLY A 351 15.51 -1.87 2.30
CA GLY A 351 16.84 -1.37 2.68
C GLY A 351 17.68 -2.34 3.54
N GLY A 352 17.35 -3.63 3.56
CA GLY A 352 18.01 -4.66 4.36
C GLY A 352 17.40 -4.95 5.74
N ASP A 353 16.35 -4.22 6.15
CA ASP A 353 15.57 -4.51 7.36
C ASP A 353 14.34 -5.34 6.99
N TYR A 354 14.58 -6.63 6.74
CA TYR A 354 13.54 -7.56 6.30
C TYR A 354 12.61 -7.92 7.45
N ASP A 355 11.31 -7.83 7.23
CA ASP A 355 10.29 -8.26 8.17
C ASP A 355 10.31 -9.79 8.28
N VAL A 356 10.76 -10.27 9.44
CA VAL A 356 10.87 -11.71 9.72
C VAL A 356 10.18 -12.12 11.00
N GLU A 357 9.67 -13.35 11.02
CA GLU A 357 9.06 -13.99 12.17
C GLU A 357 9.80 -15.29 12.50
N ALA A 358 10.34 -15.40 13.73
CA ALA A 358 11.02 -16.60 14.21
C ALA A 358 10.06 -17.51 14.98
N ILE A 359 9.80 -18.71 14.47
CA ILE A 359 8.92 -19.71 15.08
C ILE A 359 9.77 -20.87 15.59
N VAL A 360 9.85 -21.02 16.91
CA VAL A 360 10.58 -22.12 17.55
C VAL A 360 9.62 -22.86 18.48
N PRO A 361 9.16 -24.08 18.12
CA PRO A 361 8.17 -24.81 18.92
C PRO A 361 8.62 -25.08 20.35
N SER A 362 9.91 -25.34 20.55
CA SER A 362 10.51 -25.63 21.86
C SER A 362 10.91 -24.38 22.65
N ARG A 363 10.54 -23.17 22.21
CA ARG A 363 10.94 -21.88 22.83
C ARG A 363 10.73 -21.82 24.34
N TYR A 364 9.62 -22.36 24.82
CA TYR A 364 9.24 -22.35 26.24
C TYR A 364 9.53 -23.68 26.95
N GLN A 365 10.07 -24.66 26.24
CA GLN A 365 10.26 -26.04 26.70
C GLN A 365 11.72 -26.36 27.00
N SER A 366 12.67 -25.74 26.28
CA SER A 366 14.10 -25.96 26.49
C SER A 366 14.92 -24.65 26.41
N GLU A 367 16.03 -24.60 27.14
CA GLU A 367 16.98 -23.48 27.06
C GLU A 367 17.55 -23.32 25.65
N GLY A 368 17.79 -24.43 24.94
CA GLY A 368 18.19 -24.40 23.53
C GLY A 368 17.11 -23.80 22.61
N GLY A 369 15.82 -24.06 22.87
CA GLY A 369 14.72 -23.42 22.13
C GLY A 369 14.64 -21.92 22.36
N LYS A 370 14.83 -21.48 23.61
CA LYS A 370 14.91 -20.05 23.94
C LYS A 370 16.11 -19.38 23.28
N ALA A 371 17.26 -20.05 23.27
CA ALA A 371 18.48 -19.57 22.64
C ALA A 371 18.35 -19.46 21.11
N LEU A 372 17.82 -20.50 20.45
CA LEU A 372 17.56 -20.48 19.00
C LEU A 372 16.60 -19.35 18.64
N HIS A 373 15.50 -19.20 19.38
CA HIS A 373 14.54 -18.11 19.14
C HIS A 373 15.19 -16.72 19.27
N ALA A 374 16.02 -16.51 20.30
CA ALA A 374 16.76 -15.26 20.47
C ALA A 374 17.75 -15.00 19.33
N ALA A 375 18.44 -16.04 18.84
CA ALA A 375 19.38 -15.93 17.73
C ALA A 375 18.69 -15.61 16.40
N LEU A 376 17.51 -16.19 16.14
CA LEU A 376 16.72 -15.91 14.94
C LEU A 376 16.06 -14.53 14.97
N ASN A 377 15.56 -14.10 16.14
CA ASN A 377 14.82 -12.83 16.28
C ASN A 377 15.74 -11.60 16.39
N SER A 378 16.97 -11.76 16.89
CA SER A 378 17.91 -10.64 17.04
C SER A 378 18.67 -10.37 15.74
N SER A 379 18.42 -9.22 15.10
CA SER A 379 19.16 -8.76 13.91
C SER A 379 20.68 -8.64 14.13
N SER A 380 21.10 -8.48 15.39
CA SER A 380 22.51 -8.38 15.77
C SER A 380 23.22 -9.73 15.97
N SER A 381 22.48 -10.84 15.92
CA SER A 381 23.04 -12.18 16.12
C SER A 381 24.03 -12.55 15.03
N PRO A 382 25.05 -13.40 15.30
CA PRO A 382 26.02 -13.81 14.29
C PRO A 382 25.34 -14.49 13.09
N PHE A 383 24.32 -15.31 13.35
CA PHE A 383 23.53 -15.96 12.30
C PHE A 383 22.77 -14.96 11.43
N ARG A 384 22.03 -14.01 12.03
CA ARG A 384 21.30 -12.98 11.27
C ARG A 384 22.24 -12.07 10.47
N LYS A 385 23.43 -11.77 11.00
CA LYS A 385 24.48 -11.05 10.26
C LYS A 385 25.02 -11.84 9.07
N ALA A 386 25.29 -13.13 9.24
CA ALA A 386 25.73 -13.99 8.15
C ALA A 386 24.66 -14.11 7.05
N LEU A 387 23.39 -14.27 7.45
CA LEU A 387 22.25 -14.31 6.54
C LEU A 387 22.06 -12.98 5.80
N ALA A 388 22.14 -11.85 6.50
CA ALA A 388 22.07 -10.52 5.89
C ALA A 388 23.21 -10.30 4.87
N ALA A 389 24.42 -10.77 5.15
CA ALA A 389 25.54 -10.69 4.21
C ALA A 389 25.28 -11.51 2.93
N GLN A 390 24.67 -12.70 3.05
CA GLN A 390 24.30 -13.50 1.87
C GLN A 390 23.19 -12.81 1.06
N LEU A 391 22.15 -12.30 1.71
CA LEU A 391 21.08 -11.54 1.05
C LEU A 391 21.61 -10.26 0.36
N ALA A 392 22.57 -9.57 0.98
CA ALA A 392 23.24 -8.43 0.36
C ALA A 392 24.01 -8.83 -0.91
N SER A 393 24.63 -10.02 -0.93
CA SER A 393 25.30 -10.53 -2.14
C SER A 393 24.29 -10.87 -3.25
N PHE A 394 23.10 -11.40 -2.91
CA PHE A 394 22.01 -11.57 -3.87
C PHE A 394 21.59 -10.24 -4.48
N VAL A 395 21.41 -9.19 -3.66
CA VAL A 395 21.05 -7.86 -4.18
C VAL A 395 22.13 -7.33 -5.12
N GLN A 396 23.42 -7.47 -4.77
CA GLN A 396 24.52 -7.05 -5.64
C GLN A 396 24.53 -7.82 -6.97
N ASP A 397 24.39 -9.14 -6.92
CA ASP A 397 24.30 -9.98 -8.13
C ASP A 397 23.09 -9.58 -9.00
N TYR A 398 21.94 -9.29 -8.37
CA TYR A 398 20.75 -8.87 -9.10
C TYR A 398 20.93 -7.53 -9.82
N HIS A 399 21.69 -6.61 -9.22
CA HIS A 399 22.03 -5.32 -9.83
C HIS A 399 23.03 -5.41 -10.98
N THR A 400 23.63 -6.58 -11.24
CA THR A 400 24.53 -6.76 -12.39
C THR A 400 23.80 -6.91 -13.73
N PHE A 401 22.50 -7.21 -13.70
CA PHE A 401 21.67 -7.43 -14.89
C PHE A 401 21.18 -6.14 -15.56
#